data_AF-A0A817MXT1-F1
#
_entry.id   AF-A0A817MXT1-F1
#
_cell.length_a   1.000
_cell.length_b   1.000
_cell.length_c   1.000
_cell.angle_alpha   90.00
_cell.angle_beta   90.00
_cell.angle_gamma   90.00
#
_symmetry.space_group_name_H-M   'P 1'
#
loop_
_entity.id
_entity.type
_entity.pdbx_description
1 polymer ?
#
loop_
_entity_poly.entity_id
_entity_poly.type
_entity_poly.pdbx_seq_one_letter_code
_entity_poly.pdbx_strand_id
1 'polypeptide(L)'
;MFSSFVSLVFSFLIWAVIYQAHGRNVTFVPQPIHLTVDDLPPPYATPSASKEARIISVPEDPLIYVPEGFTVKVYMIGLTSPRYLIYTPTNDILVSEPDANRISCLIDNDRDGYPDERVTFADASNGLNYPYSMAFVNGYFYVGNRDVTRRYLWTSGSQNITGTGEIVMTYNPNGHITRTVVISPTSVQQVNLDGSNQTTFAYGLRNPVGLAFHPITNHLYVTCQERDELGDDLVPDFFTRIEENDFYGWPFAYTSANLTDPRRRLSNGTSERPDLVSITKTPNVLFEAHSAALDMRFYTNNQFPNRYHNGAFAAFHGSWNRNNGTGYKIIFIPFNSSTNEPMGYYEDFVYGFLTYPPGPDTFGRPVGLLVLKDGSLLFTEDGNNRIYQVQYSQTPVTTTTSPTTASASSTTSPTTATASSTTATASSTTTTSNPTTTSGSGADAKTAIFTFFCSLFLSFWCLGFFTAIFS
;
A
#
# COMPACT_ATOMS: atom_id res chain seq x y z
N MET A 1 -38.25 7.21 -35.56
CA MET A 1 -36.98 6.58 -35.13
C MET A 1 -35.97 7.65 -34.69
N PHE A 2 -36.29 8.50 -33.70
CA PHE A 2 -35.40 9.61 -33.30
C PHE A 2 -35.52 9.96 -31.80
N SER A 3 -35.68 8.95 -30.93
CA SER A 3 -35.88 9.15 -29.48
C SER A 3 -35.02 8.25 -28.58
N SER A 4 -34.16 7.39 -29.15
CA SER A 4 -33.42 6.37 -28.38
C SER A 4 -31.91 6.60 -28.30
N PHE A 5 -31.38 7.61 -29.00
CA PHE A 5 -29.93 7.88 -29.04
C PHE A 5 -29.44 8.94 -28.04
N VAL A 6 -30.32 9.79 -27.52
CA VAL A 6 -29.92 10.91 -26.64
C VAL A 6 -29.70 10.46 -25.18
N SER A 7 -30.33 9.37 -24.74
CA SER A 7 -30.27 8.92 -23.34
C SER A 7 -29.02 8.10 -22.98
N LEU A 8 -28.27 7.58 -23.96
CA LEU A 8 -27.02 6.85 -23.70
C LEU A 8 -25.83 7.81 -23.52
N VAL A 9 -25.74 8.84 -24.36
CA VAL A 9 -24.59 9.78 -24.38
C VAL A 9 -24.54 10.64 -23.10
N PHE A 10 -25.70 11.00 -22.54
CA PHE A 10 -25.76 11.79 -21.30
C PHE A 10 -25.38 11.03 -20.03
N SER A 11 -25.35 9.69 -20.06
CA SER A 11 -24.94 8.88 -18.89
C SER A 11 -23.42 8.72 -18.77
N PHE A 12 -22.68 8.88 -19.88
CA PHE A 12 -21.22 8.74 -19.90
C PHE A 12 -20.47 10.07 -19.65
N LEU A 13 -20.98 11.23 -20.12
CA LEU A 13 -20.35 12.53 -19.82
C LEU A 13 -20.35 12.88 -18.32
N ILE A 14 -21.19 12.23 -17.52
CA ILE A 14 -21.26 12.44 -16.05
C ILE A 14 -20.09 11.75 -15.33
N TRP A 15 -19.47 10.71 -15.91
CA TRP A 15 -18.30 10.05 -15.32
C TRP A 15 -16.99 10.84 -15.53
N ALA A 16 -16.85 11.56 -16.65
CA ALA A 16 -15.60 12.26 -16.99
C ALA A 16 -15.46 13.67 -16.37
N VAL A 17 -16.54 14.24 -15.80
CA VAL A 17 -16.58 15.66 -15.37
C VAL A 17 -16.81 15.83 -13.85
N ILE A 18 -17.10 14.75 -13.11
CA ILE A 18 -17.39 14.84 -11.67
C ILE A 18 -16.21 14.32 -10.83
N TYR A 19 -15.58 15.25 -10.11
CA TYR A 19 -14.53 15.00 -9.11
C TYR A 19 -13.22 14.37 -9.63
N GLN A 20 -12.43 15.16 -10.36
CA GLN A 20 -10.98 15.13 -10.14
C GLN A 20 -10.69 15.67 -8.72
N ALA A 21 -10.90 14.82 -7.72
CA ALA A 21 -10.46 15.02 -6.34
C ALA A 21 -8.93 14.96 -6.29
N HIS A 22 -8.28 16.03 -6.74
CA HIS A 22 -6.86 16.23 -6.53
C HIS A 22 -6.63 16.44 -5.04
N GLY A 23 -6.22 15.39 -4.34
CA GLY A 23 -5.63 15.53 -3.02
C GLY A 23 -4.47 16.52 -3.09
N ARG A 24 -4.39 17.44 -2.14
CA ARG A 24 -3.27 18.38 -2.07
C ARG A 24 -1.98 17.59 -1.84
N ASN A 25 -1.21 17.51 -2.91
CA ASN A 25 0.11 16.90 -2.91
C ASN A 25 1.07 17.80 -2.12
N VAL A 26 1.63 17.29 -1.03
CA VAL A 26 2.61 17.98 -0.18
C VAL A 26 3.97 17.34 -0.40
N THR A 27 4.95 18.13 -0.83
CA THR A 27 6.29 17.62 -1.12
C THR A 27 7.12 17.41 0.14
N PHE A 28 7.86 16.31 0.22
CA PHE A 28 8.87 16.06 1.25
C PHE A 28 10.18 15.51 0.65
N VAL A 29 11.23 15.45 1.47
CA VAL A 29 12.50 14.79 1.11
C VAL A 29 12.55 13.43 1.81
N PRO A 30 12.51 12.30 1.08
CA PRO A 30 12.58 10.96 1.68
C PRO A 30 13.80 10.79 2.57
N GLN A 31 13.59 10.16 3.74
CA GLN A 31 14.63 9.85 4.72
C GLN A 31 14.79 8.32 4.86
N PRO A 32 16.01 7.82 5.09
CA PRO A 32 16.25 6.41 5.31
C PRO A 32 15.69 5.97 6.68
N ILE A 33 14.81 4.98 6.68
CA ILE A 33 14.34 4.25 7.86
C ILE A 33 15.12 2.94 7.90
N HIS A 34 16.10 2.88 8.79
CA HIS A 34 16.97 1.73 9.00
C HIS A 34 16.58 1.06 10.31
N LEU A 35 16.24 -0.23 10.25
CA LEU A 35 15.90 -1.07 11.39
C LEU A 35 16.78 -2.31 11.34
N THR A 36 17.50 -2.58 12.42
CA THR A 36 18.40 -3.71 12.56
C THR A 36 17.94 -4.66 13.67
N VAL A 37 18.60 -5.81 13.80
CA VAL A 37 18.34 -6.78 14.87
C VAL A 37 18.62 -6.18 16.25
N ASP A 38 19.57 -5.26 16.36
CA ASP A 38 19.98 -4.63 17.64
C ASP A 38 18.99 -3.55 18.11
N ASP A 39 18.13 -3.04 17.23
CA ASP A 39 17.09 -2.06 17.54
C ASP A 39 15.82 -2.71 18.12
N LEU A 40 15.70 -4.04 18.06
CA LEU A 40 14.46 -4.74 18.40
C LEU A 40 14.23 -4.82 19.92
N PRO A 41 13.04 -4.44 20.41
CA PRO A 41 12.72 -4.58 21.82
C PRO A 41 12.56 -6.06 22.21
N PRO A 42 12.73 -6.42 23.49
CA PRO A 42 12.41 -7.77 23.95
C PRO A 42 10.90 -8.06 23.80
N PRO A 43 10.50 -9.33 23.61
CA PRO A 43 9.09 -9.71 23.58
C PRO A 43 8.33 -9.20 24.80
N TYR A 44 7.14 -8.66 24.55
CA TYR A 44 6.24 -8.06 25.53
C TYR A 44 6.78 -6.78 26.22
N ALA A 45 7.72 -6.06 25.59
CA ALA A 45 8.13 -4.72 26.03
C ALA A 45 6.94 -3.75 26.16
N THR A 46 5.93 -3.92 25.31
CA THR A 46 4.57 -3.42 25.53
C THR A 46 3.57 -4.60 25.53
N PRO A 47 2.39 -4.47 26.15
CA PRO A 47 1.28 -5.38 25.90
C PRO A 47 0.87 -5.30 24.43
N SER A 48 0.54 -6.43 23.81
CA SER A 48 -0.09 -6.41 22.48
C SER A 48 -1.45 -5.72 22.54
N ALA A 49 -1.79 -5.01 21.46
CA ALA A 49 -3.09 -4.36 21.29
C ALA A 49 -3.74 -4.79 19.98
N SER A 50 -5.07 -4.82 19.95
CA SER A 50 -5.86 -4.96 18.73
C SER A 50 -6.61 -3.65 18.49
N LYS A 51 -6.26 -2.98 17.40
CA LYS A 51 -6.75 -1.67 16.96
C LYS A 51 -6.99 -1.73 15.46
N GLU A 52 -8.11 -2.33 15.07
CA GLU A 52 -8.53 -2.37 13.68
C GLU A 52 -8.67 -0.95 13.09
N ALA A 53 -8.26 -0.81 11.83
CA ALA A 53 -8.33 0.45 11.11
C ALA A 53 -9.79 0.85 10.86
N ARG A 54 -10.22 2.01 11.36
CA ARG A 54 -11.50 2.59 10.96
C ARG A 54 -11.33 3.26 9.61
N ILE A 55 -11.96 2.70 8.59
CA ILE A 55 -12.04 3.34 7.28
C ILE A 55 -12.96 4.56 7.41
N ILE A 56 -12.42 5.75 7.22
CA ILE A 56 -13.17 7.00 7.09
C ILE A 56 -13.36 7.31 5.60
N SER A 57 -14.42 8.06 5.27
CA SER A 57 -14.58 8.61 3.93
C SER A 57 -13.40 9.49 3.56
N VAL A 58 -12.99 9.47 2.28
CA VAL A 58 -11.91 10.36 1.82
C VAL A 58 -12.28 11.83 2.07
N PRO A 59 -11.40 12.60 2.76
CA PRO A 59 -11.62 14.03 2.98
C PRO A 59 -11.85 14.81 1.68
N GLU A 60 -12.42 16.02 1.79
CA GLU A 60 -12.63 16.94 0.67
C GLU A 60 -11.29 17.42 0.07
N ASP A 61 -10.32 17.72 0.94
CA ASP A 61 -8.94 18.04 0.56
C ASP A 61 -7.96 17.09 1.29
N PRO A 62 -7.76 15.86 0.79
CA PRO A 62 -6.90 14.88 1.42
C PRO A 62 -5.43 15.26 1.21
N LEU A 63 -4.70 15.44 2.32
CA LEU A 63 -3.26 15.68 2.29
C LEU A 63 -2.53 14.38 1.95
N ILE A 64 -1.90 14.33 0.78
CA ILE A 64 -1.08 13.21 0.34
C ILE A 64 0.36 13.71 0.20
N TYR A 65 1.28 13.06 0.89
CA TYR A 65 2.70 13.43 0.89
C TYR A 65 3.44 12.61 -0.15
N VAL A 66 4.24 13.28 -0.99
CA VAL A 66 5.00 12.70 -2.12
C VAL A 66 6.39 13.34 -2.22
N PRO A 67 7.39 12.74 -2.87
CA PRO A 67 8.69 13.38 -3.02
C PRO A 67 8.62 14.52 -4.04
N GLU A 68 9.62 15.39 -4.06
CA GLU A 68 9.69 16.50 -5.03
C GLU A 68 9.59 16.02 -6.50
N GLY A 69 8.75 16.70 -7.28
CA GLY A 69 8.48 16.38 -8.69
C GLY A 69 7.48 15.25 -8.93
N PHE A 70 6.97 14.60 -7.89
CA PHE A 70 5.90 13.61 -8.00
C PHE A 70 4.51 14.23 -7.78
N THR A 71 3.50 13.61 -8.37
CA THR A 71 2.08 13.88 -8.09
C THR A 71 1.31 12.56 -7.97
N VAL A 72 0.38 12.52 -7.03
CA VAL A 72 -0.64 11.46 -6.88
C VAL A 72 -1.99 12.00 -7.36
N LYS A 73 -2.66 11.21 -8.19
CA LYS A 73 -4.02 11.47 -8.71
C LYS A 73 -4.88 10.23 -8.54
N VAL A 74 -6.20 10.39 -8.48
CA VAL A 74 -7.13 9.27 -8.59
C VAL A 74 -7.13 8.80 -10.05
N TYR A 75 -6.89 7.51 -10.26
CA TYR A 75 -6.91 6.84 -11.56
C TYR A 75 -8.28 6.23 -11.87
N MET A 76 -8.88 5.58 -10.88
CA MET A 76 -10.20 4.96 -10.99
C MET A 76 -10.90 4.91 -9.62
N ILE A 77 -12.24 4.94 -9.64
CA ILE A 77 -13.12 4.70 -8.51
C ILE A 77 -14.17 3.63 -8.84
N GLY A 78 -14.97 3.22 -7.85
CA GLY A 78 -16.16 2.38 -8.07
C GLY A 78 -15.87 0.89 -8.28
N LEU A 79 -14.69 0.43 -7.82
CA LEU A 79 -14.34 -0.99 -7.67
C LEU A 79 -14.93 -1.54 -6.36
N THR A 80 -14.57 -2.76 -5.97
CA THR A 80 -14.96 -3.40 -4.70
C THR A 80 -13.78 -4.16 -4.11
N SER A 81 -13.19 -3.59 -3.06
CA SER A 81 -11.96 -4.01 -2.39
C SER A 81 -10.85 -4.40 -3.38
N PRO A 82 -10.43 -3.49 -4.29
CA PRO A 82 -9.43 -3.81 -5.30
C PRO A 82 -8.08 -4.17 -4.66
N ARG A 83 -7.49 -5.30 -5.06
CA ARG A 83 -6.22 -5.80 -4.50
C ARG A 83 -5.11 -5.77 -5.54
N TYR A 84 -4.97 -6.80 -6.37
CA TYR A 84 -3.80 -7.02 -7.21
C TYR A 84 -3.99 -6.47 -8.64
N LEU A 85 -2.89 -6.03 -9.26
CA LEU A 85 -2.84 -5.45 -10.60
C LEU A 85 -1.83 -6.16 -11.50
N ILE A 86 -2.24 -6.49 -12.72
CA ILE A 86 -1.34 -6.93 -13.82
C ILE A 86 -1.81 -6.38 -15.16
N TYR A 87 -0.89 -6.31 -16.13
CA TYR A 87 -1.26 -6.22 -17.53
C TYR A 87 -1.67 -7.59 -18.09
N THR A 88 -2.66 -7.61 -19.00
CA THR A 88 -2.80 -8.68 -20.00
C THR A 88 -1.63 -8.59 -20.99
N PRO A 89 -1.30 -9.67 -21.71
CA PRO A 89 -0.33 -9.61 -22.82
C PRO A 89 -0.74 -8.66 -23.96
N THR A 90 -2.01 -8.20 -23.99
CA THR A 90 -2.52 -7.16 -24.91
C THR A 90 -2.63 -5.76 -24.32
N ASN A 91 -2.16 -5.57 -23.08
CA ASN A 91 -1.98 -4.30 -22.35
C ASN A 91 -3.23 -3.71 -21.67
N ASP A 92 -4.33 -4.44 -21.62
CA ASP A 92 -5.44 -4.14 -20.71
C ASP A 92 -4.98 -4.38 -19.26
N ILE A 93 -5.59 -3.72 -18.26
CA ILE A 93 -5.22 -3.90 -16.85
C ILE A 93 -6.24 -4.80 -16.16
N LEU A 94 -5.79 -5.91 -15.58
CA LEU A 94 -6.63 -6.73 -14.70
C LEU A 94 -6.51 -6.28 -13.25
N VAL A 95 -7.66 -6.15 -12.58
CA VAL A 95 -7.79 -5.85 -11.15
C VAL A 95 -8.53 -6.98 -10.46
N SER A 96 -7.95 -7.57 -9.41
CA SER A 96 -8.70 -8.50 -8.57
C SER A 96 -9.55 -7.77 -7.52
N GLU A 97 -10.78 -8.23 -7.36
CA GLU A 97 -11.79 -7.69 -6.44
C GLU A 97 -12.36 -8.84 -5.60
N PRO A 98 -11.57 -9.39 -4.64
CA PRO A 98 -11.91 -10.64 -3.96
C PRO A 98 -13.21 -10.60 -3.14
N ASP A 99 -13.55 -9.46 -2.53
CA ASP A 99 -14.80 -9.31 -1.78
C ASP A 99 -16.04 -9.35 -2.70
N ALA A 100 -15.88 -8.95 -3.98
CA ALA A 100 -16.88 -9.14 -5.02
C ALA A 100 -16.73 -10.48 -5.78
N ASN A 101 -15.77 -11.31 -5.39
CA ASN A 101 -15.38 -12.57 -6.02
C ASN A 101 -15.21 -12.50 -7.55
N ARG A 102 -14.59 -11.42 -8.05
CA ARG A 102 -14.39 -11.18 -9.49
C ARG A 102 -13.00 -10.64 -9.81
N ILE A 103 -12.68 -10.66 -11.11
CA ILE A 103 -11.59 -9.91 -11.71
C ILE A 103 -12.22 -8.95 -12.72
N SER A 104 -11.90 -7.66 -12.63
CA SER A 104 -12.24 -6.66 -13.64
C SER A 104 -11.11 -6.52 -14.66
N CYS A 105 -11.45 -6.33 -15.93
CA CYS A 105 -10.55 -5.87 -16.99
C CYS A 105 -10.84 -4.39 -17.25
N LEU A 106 -9.81 -3.55 -17.15
CA LEU A 106 -9.84 -2.13 -17.50
C LEU A 106 -9.21 -1.98 -18.89
N ILE A 107 -9.98 -1.42 -19.82
CA ILE A 107 -9.65 -1.35 -21.24
C ILE A 107 -9.39 0.11 -21.60
N ASP A 108 -8.24 0.38 -22.19
CA ASP A 108 -7.78 1.67 -22.70
C ASP A 108 -7.69 1.53 -24.24
N ASN A 109 -8.70 2.03 -24.95
CA ASN A 109 -8.85 1.84 -26.40
C ASN A 109 -8.09 2.90 -27.20
N ASP A 110 -8.07 4.15 -26.72
CA ASP A 110 -7.41 5.26 -27.41
C ASP A 110 -5.93 5.43 -27.02
N ARG A 111 -5.50 4.79 -25.93
CA ARG A 111 -4.14 4.73 -25.39
C ARG A 111 -3.68 6.05 -24.76
N ASP A 112 -4.60 6.82 -24.21
CA ASP A 112 -4.28 8.02 -23.41
C ASP A 112 -3.68 7.67 -22.02
N GLY A 113 -3.79 6.41 -21.59
CA GLY A 113 -3.28 5.88 -20.33
C GLY A 113 -4.35 5.68 -19.26
N TYR A 114 -5.60 6.07 -19.50
CA TYR A 114 -6.76 5.87 -18.64
C TYR A 114 -7.74 4.86 -19.26
N PRO A 115 -8.56 4.17 -18.45
CA PRO A 115 -9.47 3.16 -18.97
C PRO A 115 -10.82 3.76 -19.40
N ASP A 116 -11.17 3.60 -20.67
CA ASP A 116 -12.48 3.92 -21.24
C ASP A 116 -13.59 3.02 -20.68
N GLU A 117 -13.28 1.73 -20.54
CA GLU A 117 -14.26 0.68 -20.25
C GLU A 117 -13.77 -0.25 -19.15
N ARG A 118 -14.72 -0.76 -18.37
CA ARG A 118 -14.48 -1.85 -17.41
C ARG A 118 -15.48 -2.98 -17.64
N VAL A 119 -14.97 -4.17 -17.88
CA VAL A 119 -15.76 -5.41 -18.02
C VAL A 119 -15.34 -6.44 -16.96
N THR A 120 -16.24 -7.38 -16.64
CA THR A 120 -15.88 -8.55 -15.82
C THR A 120 -15.03 -9.50 -16.67
N PHE A 121 -13.77 -9.70 -16.27
CA PHE A 121 -12.86 -10.66 -16.92
C PHE A 121 -13.19 -12.10 -16.53
N ALA A 122 -13.44 -12.33 -15.24
CA ALA A 122 -13.83 -13.61 -14.68
C ALA A 122 -14.56 -13.42 -13.34
N ASP A 123 -15.46 -14.35 -12.99
CA ASP A 123 -16.23 -14.34 -11.74
C ASP A 123 -16.44 -15.75 -11.15
N ALA A 124 -17.37 -15.87 -10.19
CA ALA A 124 -17.74 -17.14 -9.57
C ALA A 124 -18.14 -18.25 -10.58
N SER A 125 -18.70 -17.91 -11.73
CA SER A 125 -19.04 -18.87 -12.80
C SER A 125 -17.81 -19.48 -13.46
N ASN A 126 -16.67 -18.78 -13.43
CA ASN A 126 -15.36 -19.29 -13.81
C ASN A 126 -14.67 -20.09 -12.70
N GLY A 127 -15.33 -20.30 -11.55
CA GLY A 127 -14.74 -21.00 -10.40
C GLY A 127 -13.79 -20.13 -9.56
N LEU A 128 -13.90 -18.79 -9.63
CA LEU A 128 -13.18 -17.91 -8.70
C LEU A 128 -13.69 -18.07 -7.26
N ASN A 129 -12.76 -17.97 -6.31
CA ASN A 129 -13.03 -18.02 -4.87
C ASN A 129 -12.04 -17.12 -4.13
N TYR A 130 -12.45 -15.87 -3.89
CA TYR A 130 -11.62 -14.83 -3.28
C TYR A 130 -10.29 -14.61 -4.04
N PRO A 131 -10.36 -14.26 -5.35
CA PRO A 131 -9.19 -14.12 -6.21
C PRO A 131 -8.25 -13.02 -5.69
N TYR A 132 -6.97 -13.33 -5.53
CA TYR A 132 -5.95 -12.34 -5.15
C TYR A 132 -4.99 -12.06 -6.29
N SER A 133 -3.94 -12.88 -6.45
CA SER A 133 -2.92 -12.69 -7.48
C SER A 133 -3.27 -13.32 -8.82
N MET A 134 -2.59 -12.87 -9.87
CA MET A 134 -2.82 -13.27 -11.25
C MET A 134 -1.50 -13.31 -12.03
N ALA A 135 -1.40 -14.16 -13.05
CA ALA A 135 -0.25 -14.18 -13.97
C ALA A 135 -0.62 -14.70 -15.37
N PHE A 136 0.14 -14.32 -16.40
CA PHE A 136 0.01 -14.84 -17.77
C PHE A 136 1.31 -15.47 -18.26
N VAL A 137 1.29 -16.75 -18.63
CA VAL A 137 2.46 -17.46 -19.20
C VAL A 137 2.04 -18.51 -20.22
N ASN A 138 2.76 -18.57 -21.34
CA ASN A 138 2.64 -19.58 -22.40
C ASN A 138 1.20 -19.77 -22.93
N GLY A 139 0.44 -18.67 -23.04
CA GLY A 139 -0.97 -18.70 -23.48
C GLY A 139 -1.97 -19.08 -22.39
N TYR A 140 -1.54 -19.25 -21.14
CA TYR A 140 -2.41 -19.50 -20.00
C TYR A 140 -2.51 -18.28 -19.08
N PHE A 141 -3.71 -18.05 -18.57
CA PHE A 141 -3.99 -17.16 -17.44
C PHE A 141 -4.06 -17.99 -16.15
N TYR A 142 -3.37 -17.56 -15.11
CA TYR A 142 -3.37 -18.17 -13.77
C TYR A 142 -3.99 -17.22 -12.75
N VAL A 143 -4.75 -17.75 -11.81
CA VAL A 143 -5.30 -17.01 -10.66
C VAL A 143 -5.12 -17.80 -9.37
N GLY A 144 -4.65 -17.11 -8.33
CA GLY A 144 -4.64 -17.62 -6.96
C GLY A 144 -5.99 -17.33 -6.29
N ASN A 145 -6.85 -18.35 -6.17
CA ASN A 145 -7.97 -18.33 -5.24
C ASN A 145 -7.50 -18.68 -3.82
N ARG A 146 -8.33 -18.44 -2.82
CA ARG A 146 -8.07 -18.83 -1.42
C ARG A 146 -7.80 -20.33 -1.22
N ASP A 147 -8.49 -21.17 -1.99
CA ASP A 147 -8.55 -22.63 -1.88
C ASP A 147 -7.69 -23.37 -2.93
N VAL A 148 -7.53 -22.83 -4.13
CA VAL A 148 -6.77 -23.43 -5.24
C VAL A 148 -6.04 -22.37 -6.09
N THR A 149 -5.00 -22.77 -6.81
CA THR A 149 -4.59 -22.03 -8.02
C THR A 149 -5.25 -22.68 -9.23
N ARG A 150 -5.90 -21.87 -10.07
CA ARG A 150 -6.48 -22.29 -11.34
C ARG A 150 -5.67 -21.75 -12.51
N ARG A 151 -5.67 -22.48 -13.62
CA ARG A 151 -5.23 -21.98 -14.93
C ARG A 151 -6.33 -22.13 -15.97
N TYR A 152 -6.31 -21.22 -16.95
CA TYR A 152 -7.25 -21.16 -18.06
C TYR A 152 -6.45 -20.93 -19.34
N LEU A 153 -6.85 -21.55 -20.45
CA LEU A 153 -6.34 -21.13 -21.75
C LEU A 153 -6.86 -19.72 -22.04
N TRP A 154 -5.96 -18.80 -22.42
CA TRP A 154 -6.31 -17.43 -22.75
C TRP A 154 -5.95 -17.12 -24.21
N THR A 155 -6.98 -16.72 -24.97
CA THR A 155 -6.82 -16.24 -26.34
C THR A 155 -6.34 -14.79 -26.31
N SER A 156 -5.32 -14.46 -27.12
CA SER A 156 -4.77 -13.10 -27.19
C SER A 156 -5.85 -12.05 -27.48
N GLY A 157 -5.95 -11.02 -26.64
CA GLY A 157 -6.96 -9.98 -26.74
C GLY A 157 -8.34 -10.35 -26.17
N SER A 158 -8.50 -11.54 -25.57
CA SER A 158 -9.75 -11.88 -24.89
C SER A 158 -9.90 -11.08 -23.60
N GLN A 159 -10.95 -10.27 -23.55
CA GLN A 159 -11.33 -9.45 -22.38
C GLN A 159 -12.13 -10.25 -21.34
N ASN A 160 -12.30 -11.56 -21.54
CA ASN A 160 -12.88 -12.48 -20.56
C ASN A 160 -12.26 -13.89 -20.64
N ILE A 161 -12.60 -14.71 -19.65
CA ILE A 161 -12.26 -16.13 -19.54
C ILE A 161 -13.52 -16.99 -19.67
N THR A 162 -13.41 -18.12 -20.37
CA THR A 162 -14.49 -19.09 -20.54
C THR A 162 -14.24 -20.37 -19.75
N GLY A 163 -15.30 -20.93 -19.16
CA GLY A 163 -15.23 -22.18 -18.38
C GLY A 163 -14.60 -21.99 -17.00
N THR A 164 -14.42 -23.11 -16.28
CA THR A 164 -14.02 -23.14 -14.85
C THR A 164 -12.52 -23.34 -14.60
N GLY A 165 -11.74 -23.52 -15.67
CA GLY A 165 -10.29 -23.72 -15.60
C GLY A 165 -9.87 -25.05 -14.96
N GLU A 166 -8.58 -25.35 -15.10
CA GLU A 166 -7.92 -26.51 -14.50
C GLU A 166 -7.37 -26.13 -13.13
N ILE A 167 -7.51 -27.01 -12.14
CA ILE A 167 -6.85 -26.85 -10.83
C ILE A 167 -5.39 -27.28 -10.97
N VAL A 168 -4.46 -26.36 -10.69
CA VAL A 168 -3.00 -26.58 -10.76
C VAL A 168 -2.43 -26.95 -9.40
N MET A 169 -2.98 -26.38 -8.33
CA MET A 169 -2.54 -26.60 -6.95
C MET A 169 -3.71 -26.42 -5.99
N THR A 170 -3.75 -27.20 -4.92
CA THR A 170 -4.72 -27.07 -3.82
C THR A 170 -4.05 -26.55 -2.55
N TYR A 171 -4.79 -25.80 -1.75
CA TYR A 171 -4.31 -25.19 -0.51
C TYR A 171 -5.04 -25.74 0.72
N ASN A 172 -4.41 -25.60 1.90
CA ASN A 172 -5.10 -25.85 3.16
C ASN A 172 -6.21 -24.78 3.34
N PRO A 173 -7.50 -25.17 3.46
CA PRO A 173 -8.62 -24.22 3.55
C PRO A 173 -8.58 -23.33 4.81
N ASN A 174 -7.81 -23.74 5.83
CA ASN A 174 -7.63 -23.00 7.08
C ASN A 174 -6.40 -22.06 7.08
N GLY A 175 -5.71 -21.90 5.95
CA GLY A 175 -4.61 -20.93 5.81
C GLY A 175 -5.09 -19.48 5.66
N HIS A 176 -4.13 -18.53 5.64
CA HIS A 176 -4.40 -17.11 5.33
C HIS A 176 -5.14 -16.94 3.98
N ILE A 177 -5.77 -15.80 3.74
CA ILE A 177 -6.60 -15.57 2.54
C ILE A 177 -5.81 -15.19 1.28
N THR A 178 -4.59 -14.66 1.42
CA THR A 178 -3.72 -14.25 0.31
C THR A 178 -2.99 -15.44 -0.31
N ARG A 179 -3.03 -15.54 -1.64
CA ARG A 179 -2.17 -16.45 -2.43
C ARG A 179 -1.50 -15.65 -3.53
N THR A 180 -0.18 -15.73 -3.61
CA THR A 180 0.60 -15.05 -4.65
C THR A 180 1.17 -16.07 -5.64
N VAL A 181 0.63 -16.04 -6.85
CA VAL A 181 1.10 -16.74 -8.04
C VAL A 181 2.00 -15.77 -8.77
N VAL A 182 3.29 -15.75 -8.42
CA VAL A 182 4.32 -15.33 -9.36
C VAL A 182 4.68 -16.55 -10.19
N ILE A 183 4.96 -16.36 -11.48
CA ILE A 183 5.56 -17.43 -12.29
C ILE A 183 7.04 -17.49 -11.90
N SER A 184 7.24 -18.20 -10.81
CA SER A 184 8.43 -18.43 -10.04
C SER A 184 8.09 -19.66 -9.19
N PRO A 185 9.05 -20.47 -8.75
CA PRO A 185 8.82 -21.16 -7.50
C PRO A 185 8.50 -20.12 -6.42
N THR A 186 7.52 -20.32 -5.53
CA THR A 186 7.43 -19.49 -4.32
C THR A 186 6.01 -19.21 -3.77
N SER A 187 5.03 -20.11 -3.92
CA SER A 187 3.66 -19.87 -3.39
C SER A 187 3.38 -19.79 -1.86
N VAL A 188 4.22 -20.11 -0.86
CA VAL A 188 5.52 -20.80 -0.93
C VAL A 188 5.37 -22.27 -1.30
N GLN A 189 5.88 -22.61 -2.49
CA GLN A 189 6.07 -23.91 -3.17
C GLN A 189 6.59 -23.61 -4.59
N GLN A 190 7.52 -24.41 -5.11
CA GLN A 190 7.81 -24.61 -6.53
C GLN A 190 6.77 -25.55 -7.15
N VAL A 191 6.38 -25.30 -8.39
CA VAL A 191 5.58 -26.22 -9.22
C VAL A 191 5.92 -25.99 -10.69
N ASN A 192 5.86 -27.03 -11.51
CA ASN A 192 5.90 -26.90 -12.96
C ASN A 192 4.62 -26.21 -13.47
N LEU A 193 4.65 -25.63 -14.67
CA LEU A 193 3.48 -24.96 -15.28
C LEU A 193 2.28 -25.90 -15.53
N ASP A 194 2.50 -27.21 -15.49
CA ASP A 194 1.47 -28.26 -15.59
C ASP A 194 0.92 -28.75 -14.24
N GLY A 195 1.38 -28.20 -13.12
CA GLY A 195 0.99 -28.62 -11.76
C GLY A 195 1.85 -29.77 -11.19
N SER A 196 2.79 -30.33 -11.97
CA SER A 196 3.68 -31.39 -11.48
C SER A 196 4.87 -30.85 -10.66
N ASN A 197 5.59 -31.74 -9.99
CA ASN A 197 6.78 -31.43 -9.17
C ASN A 197 6.56 -30.33 -8.12
N GLN A 198 5.47 -30.42 -7.34
CA GLN A 198 5.26 -29.53 -6.21
C GLN A 198 6.32 -29.77 -5.11
N THR A 199 7.21 -28.80 -4.86
CA THR A 199 8.24 -28.87 -3.80
C THR A 199 8.31 -27.57 -3.01
N THR A 200 8.88 -27.58 -1.81
CA THR A 200 9.14 -26.33 -1.05
C THR A 200 10.55 -25.82 -1.37
N PHE A 201 10.67 -24.58 -1.88
CA PHE A 201 11.97 -23.95 -2.15
C PHE A 201 12.40 -22.96 -1.05
N ALA A 202 11.48 -22.35 -0.29
CA ALA A 202 11.83 -21.56 0.91
C ALA A 202 10.73 -21.72 1.96
N TYR A 203 11.12 -21.70 3.25
CA TYR A 203 10.22 -21.96 4.37
C TYR A 203 10.58 -21.09 5.59
N GLY A 204 9.82 -21.22 6.68
CA GLY A 204 9.97 -20.32 7.83
C GLY A 204 9.56 -18.88 7.57
N LEU A 205 8.73 -18.64 6.55
CA LEU A 205 8.07 -17.37 6.26
C LEU A 205 6.62 -17.46 6.76
N ARG A 206 6.14 -16.50 7.56
CA ARG A 206 4.76 -16.53 8.10
C ARG A 206 3.72 -16.27 7.00
N ASN A 207 3.84 -15.14 6.31
CA ASN A 207 2.91 -14.71 5.26
C ASN A 207 3.68 -13.91 4.19
N PRO A 208 4.41 -14.56 3.28
CA PRO A 208 5.07 -13.91 2.16
C PRO A 208 4.04 -13.54 1.09
N VAL A 209 3.83 -12.23 0.84
CA VAL A 209 2.73 -11.74 -0.02
C VAL A 209 3.24 -11.08 -1.29
N GLY A 210 4.06 -10.04 -1.19
CA GLY A 210 4.71 -9.45 -2.36
C GLY A 210 5.86 -10.32 -2.80
N LEU A 211 5.91 -10.70 -4.08
CA LEU A 211 6.98 -11.50 -4.66
C LEU A 211 7.39 -10.89 -6.00
N ALA A 212 8.69 -10.72 -6.25
CA ALA A 212 9.20 -10.29 -7.56
C ALA A 212 10.64 -10.77 -7.80
N PHE A 213 10.98 -11.01 -9.07
CA PHE A 213 12.38 -11.16 -9.48
C PHE A 213 13.03 -9.79 -9.67
N HIS A 214 14.23 -9.61 -9.12
CA HIS A 214 15.04 -8.43 -9.38
C HIS A 214 15.48 -8.41 -10.86
N PRO A 215 15.25 -7.31 -11.61
CA PRO A 215 15.27 -7.30 -13.07
C PRO A 215 16.64 -7.55 -13.71
N ILE A 216 17.74 -7.38 -12.98
CA ILE A 216 19.11 -7.58 -13.48
C ILE A 216 19.69 -8.92 -13.04
N THR A 217 19.46 -9.33 -11.78
CA THR A 217 20.10 -10.52 -11.19
C THR A 217 19.21 -11.76 -11.24
N ASN A 218 17.92 -11.59 -11.52
CA ASN A 218 16.90 -12.63 -11.44
C ASN A 218 16.84 -13.33 -10.06
N HIS A 219 17.30 -12.66 -9.00
CA HIS A 219 17.10 -13.08 -7.62
C HIS A 219 15.64 -12.89 -7.23
N LEU A 220 15.03 -13.89 -6.58
CA LEU A 220 13.66 -13.79 -6.08
C LEU A 220 13.66 -13.04 -4.74
N TYR A 221 12.87 -11.98 -4.65
CA TYR A 221 12.64 -11.20 -3.43
C TYR A 221 11.19 -11.33 -2.97
N VAL A 222 10.99 -11.29 -1.65
CA VAL A 222 9.66 -11.36 -1.01
C VAL A 222 9.48 -10.24 0.02
N THR A 223 8.24 -9.77 0.20
CA THR A 223 7.79 -9.12 1.44
C THR A 223 7.09 -10.17 2.30
N CYS A 224 7.42 -10.22 3.59
CA CYS A 224 6.76 -11.10 4.54
C CYS A 224 6.14 -10.29 5.67
N GLN A 225 4.88 -10.56 5.98
CA GLN A 225 4.25 -10.09 7.20
C GLN A 225 4.62 -11.05 8.33
N GLU A 226 5.16 -10.51 9.41
CA GLU A 226 5.61 -11.27 10.57
C GLU A 226 4.52 -11.38 11.63
N ARG A 227 4.84 -12.04 12.75
CA ARG A 227 3.87 -12.48 13.75
C ARG A 227 3.39 -11.37 14.66
N ASP A 228 2.13 -11.52 15.03
CA ASP A 228 1.43 -10.67 15.98
C ASP A 228 1.66 -11.14 17.44
N GLU A 229 1.14 -10.35 18.37
CA GLU A 229 1.05 -10.61 19.82
C GLU A 229 2.34 -10.51 20.65
N LEU A 230 3.46 -10.02 20.12
CA LEU A 230 4.72 -9.85 20.88
C LEU A 230 5.03 -8.41 21.32
N GLY A 231 4.17 -7.44 20.99
CA GLY A 231 4.30 -6.02 21.38
C GLY A 231 3.75 -5.10 20.29
N ASP A 232 3.90 -3.79 20.46
CA ASP A 232 3.56 -2.78 19.43
C ASP A 232 4.66 -2.63 18.35
N ASP A 233 5.89 -2.97 18.71
CA ASP A 233 7.12 -2.75 17.95
C ASP A 233 7.88 -4.08 17.70
N LEU A 234 7.20 -5.22 17.85
CA LEU A 234 7.75 -6.55 17.62
C LEU A 234 6.64 -7.53 17.17
N VAL A 235 6.78 -8.28 16.07
CA VAL A 235 7.99 -8.50 15.24
C VAL A 235 7.97 -7.62 13.98
N PRO A 236 9.12 -7.08 13.52
CA PRO A 236 9.21 -6.38 12.24
C PRO A 236 8.78 -7.25 11.05
N ASP A 237 7.92 -6.70 10.19
CA ASP A 237 7.75 -7.21 8.82
C ASP A 237 9.08 -7.05 8.05
N PHE A 238 9.25 -7.69 6.90
CA PHE A 238 10.52 -7.58 6.18
C PHE A 238 10.45 -7.74 4.67
N PHE A 239 11.52 -7.30 4.01
CA PHE A 239 11.87 -7.59 2.63
C PHE A 239 13.19 -8.36 2.58
N THR A 240 13.24 -9.44 1.80
CA THR A 240 14.45 -10.25 1.64
C THR A 240 14.50 -10.96 0.31
N ARG A 241 15.71 -11.16 -0.20
CA ARG A 241 16.02 -12.21 -1.17
C ARG A 241 15.74 -13.56 -0.53
N ILE A 242 15.30 -14.54 -1.33
CA ILE A 242 15.19 -15.94 -0.91
C ILE A 242 15.89 -16.87 -1.91
N GLU A 243 16.49 -17.93 -1.38
CA GLU A 243 17.17 -19.00 -2.11
C GLU A 243 16.58 -20.38 -1.76
N GLU A 244 16.99 -21.41 -2.51
CA GLU A 244 16.49 -22.77 -2.28
C GLU A 244 16.94 -23.33 -0.92
N ASN A 245 15.98 -23.86 -0.16
CA ASN A 245 16.07 -24.38 1.21
C ASN A 245 16.29 -23.32 2.31
N ASP A 246 16.04 -22.04 2.03
CA ASP A 246 16.11 -20.99 3.04
C ASP A 246 15.07 -21.12 4.15
N PHE A 247 15.47 -20.79 5.37
CA PHE A 247 14.61 -20.75 6.56
C PHE A 247 14.66 -19.38 7.25
N TYR A 248 13.50 -18.73 7.39
CA TYR A 248 13.35 -17.39 8.00
C TYR A 248 12.74 -17.40 9.42
N GLY A 249 12.78 -18.55 10.11
CA GLY A 249 12.50 -18.63 11.54
C GLY A 249 11.10 -19.09 11.92
N TRP A 250 10.05 -18.72 11.18
CA TRP A 250 8.67 -19.02 11.57
C TRP A 250 8.40 -20.54 11.68
N PRO A 251 7.68 -21.01 12.73
CA PRO A 251 7.17 -20.28 13.89
C PRO A 251 8.16 -20.18 15.08
N PHE A 252 9.34 -20.78 15.00
CA PHE A 252 10.23 -21.05 16.15
C PHE A 252 11.16 -19.89 16.54
N ALA A 253 11.58 -19.06 15.58
CA ALA A 253 12.40 -17.86 15.76
C ALA A 253 11.91 -16.72 14.86
N TYR A 254 12.38 -15.50 15.07
CA TYR A 254 12.10 -14.32 14.23
C TYR A 254 13.39 -13.56 13.95
N THR A 255 13.58 -13.07 12.73
CA THR A 255 14.64 -12.12 12.32
C THR A 255 16.11 -12.58 12.44
N SER A 256 16.49 -13.46 13.37
CA SER A 256 17.82 -14.06 13.46
C SER A 256 17.83 -15.36 14.29
N ALA A 257 18.90 -16.15 14.16
CA ALA A 257 19.08 -17.40 14.90
C ALA A 257 19.13 -17.27 16.44
N ASN A 258 19.35 -16.07 16.98
CA ASN A 258 19.37 -15.85 18.44
C ASN A 258 17.99 -15.48 19.02
N LEU A 259 17.01 -15.17 18.18
CA LEU A 259 15.72 -14.61 18.57
C LEU A 259 14.61 -15.69 18.51
N THR A 260 14.63 -16.59 19.49
CA THR A 260 13.60 -17.64 19.64
C THR A 260 12.27 -17.05 20.10
N ASP A 261 11.15 -17.41 19.46
CA ASP A 261 9.80 -17.02 19.88
C ASP A 261 9.51 -17.55 21.30
N PRO A 262 9.12 -16.70 22.28
CA PRO A 262 8.90 -17.13 23.65
C PRO A 262 7.76 -18.15 23.79
N ARG A 263 6.81 -18.20 22.83
CA ARG A 263 5.68 -19.13 22.82
C ARG A 263 6.06 -20.53 22.31
N ARG A 264 7.26 -20.71 21.74
CA ARG A 264 7.77 -21.97 21.15
C ARG A 264 8.98 -22.52 21.89
N ARG A 265 8.97 -22.39 23.22
CA ARG A 265 10.03 -22.86 24.12
C ARG A 265 9.53 -24.00 25.00
N LEU A 266 10.40 -24.98 25.22
CA LEU A 266 10.22 -26.04 26.20
C LEU A 266 10.39 -25.48 27.62
N SER A 267 9.97 -26.26 28.64
CA SER A 267 10.00 -25.84 30.06
C SER A 267 11.39 -25.57 30.63
N ASN A 268 12.45 -26.07 29.97
CA ASN A 268 13.86 -25.77 30.27
C ASN A 268 14.36 -24.45 29.61
N GLY A 269 13.50 -23.74 28.88
CA GLY A 269 13.81 -22.48 28.18
C GLY A 269 14.40 -22.64 26.78
N THR A 270 14.72 -23.86 26.30
CA THR A 270 15.23 -24.06 24.94
C THR A 270 14.09 -24.02 23.91
N SER A 271 14.38 -23.65 22.66
CA SER A 271 13.40 -23.80 21.57
C SER A 271 12.92 -25.25 21.44
N GLU A 272 11.69 -25.44 20.97
CA GLU A 272 11.17 -26.74 20.51
C GLU A 272 11.93 -27.29 19.29
N ARG A 273 12.54 -26.43 18.47
CA ARG A 273 13.28 -26.78 17.25
C ARG A 273 14.61 -26.03 17.18
N PRO A 274 15.58 -26.34 18.07
CA PRO A 274 16.86 -25.66 18.12
C PRO A 274 17.67 -25.84 16.82
N ASP A 275 17.44 -26.94 16.11
CA ASP A 275 17.98 -27.22 14.78
C ASP A 275 17.53 -26.16 13.76
N LEU A 276 16.23 -25.85 13.68
CA LEU A 276 15.70 -24.83 12.78
C LEU A 276 16.05 -23.41 13.24
N VAL A 277 15.99 -23.14 14.54
CA VAL A 277 16.41 -21.84 15.08
C VAL A 277 17.86 -21.53 14.68
N SER A 278 18.77 -22.50 14.78
CA SER A 278 20.19 -22.30 14.45
C SER A 278 20.48 -21.90 12.99
N ILE A 279 19.57 -22.19 12.05
CA ILE A 279 19.72 -21.88 10.61
C ILE A 279 18.85 -20.70 10.15
N THR A 280 18.23 -19.97 11.08
CA THR A 280 17.36 -18.83 10.75
C THR A 280 18.16 -17.69 10.10
N LYS A 281 17.90 -17.45 8.80
CA LYS A 281 18.46 -16.32 8.05
C LYS A 281 17.88 -14.99 8.53
N THR A 282 18.71 -13.95 8.50
CA THR A 282 18.27 -12.57 8.74
C THR A 282 17.82 -11.90 7.43
N PRO A 283 16.63 -11.28 7.38
CA PRO A 283 16.15 -10.55 6.21
C PRO A 283 17.05 -9.38 5.79
N ASN A 284 17.04 -9.01 4.50
CA ASN A 284 17.87 -7.90 3.99
C ASN A 284 17.42 -6.51 4.47
N VAL A 285 16.12 -6.28 4.64
CA VAL A 285 15.54 -5.00 5.11
C VAL A 285 14.40 -5.30 6.06
N LEU A 286 14.44 -4.72 7.26
CA LEU A 286 13.35 -4.79 8.23
C LEU A 286 12.42 -3.59 8.08
N PHE A 287 11.14 -3.81 8.31
CA PHE A 287 10.08 -2.80 8.31
C PHE A 287 9.54 -2.60 9.72
N GLU A 288 8.95 -1.43 9.98
CA GLU A 288 8.17 -1.19 11.20
C GLU A 288 7.14 -2.32 11.42
N ALA A 289 7.07 -2.84 12.66
CA ALA A 289 6.23 -3.97 13.00
C ALA A 289 4.75 -3.74 12.63
N HIS A 290 4.11 -4.80 12.14
CA HIS A 290 2.70 -4.81 11.72
C HIS A 290 2.37 -3.87 10.54
N SER A 291 3.34 -3.33 9.79
CA SER A 291 3.08 -2.45 8.62
C SER A 291 2.24 -3.09 7.52
N ALA A 292 2.20 -4.43 7.47
CA ALA A 292 1.40 -5.25 6.57
C ALA A 292 1.71 -5.00 5.09
N ALA A 293 2.95 -5.26 4.67
CA ALA A 293 3.35 -5.20 3.27
C ALA A 293 2.58 -6.24 2.41
N LEU A 294 1.84 -5.82 1.37
CA LEU A 294 0.93 -6.69 0.59
C LEU A 294 1.28 -6.90 -0.89
N ASP A 295 2.08 -6.02 -1.49
CA ASP A 295 2.66 -6.22 -2.84
C ASP A 295 4.00 -5.48 -2.93
N MET A 296 4.81 -5.87 -3.92
CA MET A 296 6.05 -5.19 -4.29
C MET A 296 6.21 -5.12 -5.82
N ARG A 297 6.91 -4.11 -6.33
CA ARG A 297 7.39 -4.08 -7.72
C ARG A 297 8.76 -3.43 -7.82
N PHE A 298 9.66 -4.07 -8.57
CA PHE A 298 10.87 -3.41 -9.04
C PHE A 298 10.54 -2.37 -10.11
N TYR A 299 11.19 -1.21 -10.05
CA TYR A 299 10.99 -0.14 -11.01
C TYR A 299 12.01 -0.18 -12.14
N THR A 300 11.57 -0.52 -13.35
CA THR A 300 12.42 -0.74 -14.54
C THR A 300 12.18 0.27 -15.66
N ASN A 301 11.28 1.24 -15.46
CA ASN A 301 10.94 2.24 -16.46
C ASN A 301 11.77 3.53 -16.25
N ASN A 302 11.61 4.53 -17.13
CA ASN A 302 12.48 5.72 -17.18
C ASN A 302 11.78 7.04 -16.79
N GLN A 303 10.50 7.01 -16.38
CA GLN A 303 9.79 8.23 -15.99
C GLN A 303 10.31 8.79 -14.66
N PHE A 304 10.56 7.93 -13.67
CA PHE A 304 11.04 8.35 -12.35
C PHE A 304 12.56 8.58 -12.39
N PRO A 305 13.11 9.46 -11.52
CA PRO A 305 14.55 9.71 -11.41
C PRO A 305 15.39 8.43 -11.19
N ASN A 306 16.63 8.43 -11.69
CA ASN A 306 17.53 7.27 -11.67
C ASN A 306 17.71 6.60 -10.30
N ARG A 307 17.53 7.32 -9.17
CA ARG A 307 17.57 6.75 -7.81
C ARG A 307 16.53 5.64 -7.58
N TYR A 308 15.46 5.62 -8.36
CA TYR A 308 14.39 4.63 -8.27
C TYR A 308 14.65 3.39 -9.15
N HIS A 309 15.57 3.47 -10.11
CA HIS A 309 15.78 2.41 -11.10
C HIS A 309 16.36 1.15 -10.46
N ASN A 310 15.72 0.01 -10.73
CA ASN A 310 16.00 -1.31 -10.15
C ASN A 310 15.82 -1.42 -8.62
N GLY A 311 15.41 -0.35 -7.93
CA GLY A 311 14.89 -0.44 -6.57
C GLY A 311 13.46 -0.98 -6.54
N ALA A 312 12.98 -1.36 -5.35
CA ALA A 312 11.63 -1.90 -5.17
C ALA A 312 10.71 -0.89 -4.49
N PHE A 313 9.48 -0.74 -5.00
CA PHE A 313 8.37 -0.17 -4.25
C PHE A 313 7.62 -1.27 -3.51
N ALA A 314 7.08 -0.98 -2.32
CA ALA A 314 6.18 -1.87 -1.60
C ALA A 314 5.00 -1.11 -0.98
N ALA A 315 3.84 -1.76 -0.91
CA ALA A 315 2.61 -1.19 -0.37
C ALA A 315 2.34 -1.71 1.06
N PHE A 316 2.39 -0.82 2.05
CA PHE A 316 2.07 -1.11 3.45
C PHE A 316 0.57 -0.86 3.70
N HIS A 317 -0.18 -1.94 3.91
CA HIS A 317 -1.64 -1.93 4.07
C HIS A 317 -2.12 -1.34 5.40
N GLY A 318 -1.23 -1.29 6.39
CA GLY A 318 -1.47 -0.70 7.68
C GLY A 318 -1.84 -1.70 8.78
N SER A 319 -1.34 -1.40 9.97
CA SER A 319 -1.38 -2.28 11.15
C SER A 319 -2.75 -2.40 11.82
N TRP A 320 -3.05 -3.59 12.34
CA TRP A 320 -4.14 -3.83 13.30
C TRP A 320 -3.64 -4.22 14.70
N ASN A 321 -2.50 -4.93 14.82
CA ASN A 321 -1.98 -5.44 16.10
C ASN A 321 -0.98 -4.47 16.79
N ARG A 322 -1.35 -3.19 16.98
CA ARG A 322 -0.57 -2.25 17.82
C ARG A 322 -1.40 -1.06 18.29
N ASN A 323 -0.97 -0.35 19.33
CA ASN A 323 -1.73 0.79 19.89
C ASN A 323 -1.80 2.02 18.98
N ASN A 324 -0.72 2.33 18.25
CA ASN A 324 -0.66 3.45 17.31
C ASN A 324 -0.45 2.93 15.89
N GLY A 325 -1.33 3.24 14.94
CA GLY A 325 -1.20 2.77 13.55
C GLY A 325 0.17 3.08 12.92
N THR A 326 0.74 2.12 12.18
CA THR A 326 1.80 2.34 11.19
C THR A 326 1.46 1.62 9.88
N GLY A 327 2.24 1.84 8.83
CA GLY A 327 1.92 1.47 7.45
C GLY A 327 1.03 2.53 6.79
N TYR A 328 0.01 2.10 6.05
CA TYR A 328 -0.89 2.98 5.28
C TYR A 328 -0.14 3.89 4.28
N LYS A 329 0.88 3.34 3.61
CA LYS A 329 1.82 4.08 2.76
C LYS A 329 2.44 3.22 1.67
N ILE A 330 2.93 3.86 0.61
CA ILE A 330 3.89 3.26 -0.32
C ILE A 330 5.29 3.65 0.15
N ILE A 331 6.20 2.67 0.18
CA ILE A 331 7.61 2.86 0.50
C ILE A 331 8.49 2.52 -0.70
N PHE A 332 9.74 2.99 -0.66
CA PHE A 332 10.80 2.65 -1.61
C PHE A 332 11.98 1.98 -0.90
N ILE A 333 12.55 0.95 -1.54
CA ILE A 333 13.69 0.18 -1.07
C ILE A 333 14.82 0.38 -2.08
N PRO A 334 15.82 1.22 -1.77
CA PRO A 334 16.92 1.49 -2.69
C PRO A 334 17.88 0.29 -2.80
N PHE A 335 18.40 0.11 -4.01
CA PHE A 335 19.40 -0.91 -4.35
C PHE A 335 20.71 -0.23 -4.73
N ASN A 336 21.83 -0.84 -4.35
CA ASN A 336 23.14 -0.37 -4.76
C ASN A 336 23.37 -0.70 -6.24
N SER A 337 23.54 0.32 -7.08
CA SER A 337 23.67 0.18 -8.54
C SER A 337 24.91 -0.58 -9.02
N SER A 338 25.90 -0.80 -8.16
CA SER A 338 27.12 -1.57 -8.49
C SER A 338 27.02 -3.03 -8.07
N THR A 339 26.32 -3.35 -6.98
CA THR A 339 26.18 -4.74 -6.47
C THR A 339 24.85 -5.39 -6.83
N ASN A 340 23.81 -4.62 -7.17
CA ASN A 340 22.43 -5.08 -7.35
C ASN A 340 21.83 -5.74 -6.10
N GLU A 341 22.24 -5.30 -4.92
CA GLU A 341 21.72 -5.75 -3.61
C GLU A 341 21.04 -4.58 -2.86
N PRO A 342 20.08 -4.85 -1.95
CA PRO A 342 19.39 -3.83 -1.18
C PRO A 342 20.35 -3.04 -0.28
N MET A 343 20.08 -1.75 -0.05
CA MET A 343 20.91 -0.90 0.81
C MET A 343 20.67 -1.07 2.32
N GLY A 344 19.82 -2.01 2.75
CA GLY A 344 19.54 -2.33 4.15
C GLY A 344 18.43 -1.50 4.82
N TYR A 345 17.91 -0.47 4.14
CA TYR A 345 16.87 0.43 4.65
C TYR A 345 15.73 0.62 3.63
N TYR A 346 14.66 1.27 4.06
CA TYR A 346 13.59 1.75 3.19
C TYR A 346 13.32 3.24 3.43
N GLU A 347 12.54 3.86 2.56
CA GLU A 347 12.14 5.27 2.65
C GLU A 347 10.62 5.38 2.42
N ASP A 348 9.97 6.32 3.08
CA ASP A 348 8.58 6.67 2.73
C ASP A 348 8.53 7.30 1.33
N PHE A 349 7.55 6.90 0.52
CA PHE A 349 7.35 7.40 -0.85
C PHE A 349 6.01 8.10 -1.02
N VAL A 350 4.88 7.44 -0.73
CA VAL A 350 3.55 8.08 -0.70
C VAL A 350 2.86 7.78 0.61
N TYR A 351 2.54 8.81 1.41
CA TYR A 351 1.87 8.66 2.69
C TYR A 351 0.82 9.75 2.94
N GLY A 352 0.14 9.69 4.09
CA GLY A 352 -0.92 10.63 4.50
C GLY A 352 -2.30 9.99 4.68
N PHE A 353 -2.46 8.73 4.26
CA PHE A 353 -3.73 8.00 4.38
C PHE A 353 -4.17 7.77 5.83
N LEU A 354 -3.22 7.46 6.73
CA LEU A 354 -3.46 7.38 8.17
C LEU A 354 -3.56 8.79 8.76
N THR A 355 -4.74 9.13 9.28
CA THR A 355 -5.08 10.47 9.79
C THR A 355 -5.05 10.56 11.32
N TYR A 356 -5.27 9.45 12.04
CA TYR A 356 -5.23 9.42 13.50
C TYR A 356 -4.68 8.09 14.04
N PRO A 357 -3.37 7.97 14.30
CA PRO A 357 -2.74 6.71 14.71
C PRO A 357 -3.29 6.02 15.98
N PRO A 358 -3.60 6.70 17.11
CA PRO A 358 -3.97 6.03 18.38
C PRO A 358 -5.30 5.26 18.37
N GLY A 359 -6.10 5.45 17.32
CA GLY A 359 -7.30 4.69 17.01
C GLY A 359 -7.46 4.74 15.49
N PRO A 360 -6.75 3.90 14.74
CA PRO A 360 -6.28 4.16 13.38
C PRO A 360 -7.39 4.55 12.40
N ASP A 361 -7.65 5.86 12.27
CA ASP A 361 -8.53 6.41 11.24
C ASP A 361 -7.74 6.56 9.95
N THR A 362 -8.18 5.89 8.89
CA THR A 362 -7.54 5.97 7.57
C THR A 362 -8.57 6.18 6.46
N PHE A 363 -8.21 6.98 5.44
CA PHE A 363 -8.98 7.07 4.21
C PHE A 363 -8.44 6.20 3.07
N GLY A 364 -7.38 5.42 3.30
CA GLY A 364 -6.86 4.48 2.31
C GLY A 364 -5.94 3.42 2.90
N ARG A 365 -6.01 2.21 2.35
CA ARG A 365 -5.13 1.09 2.72
C ARG A 365 -4.49 0.53 1.46
N PRO A 366 -3.25 0.93 1.13
CA PRO A 366 -2.60 0.51 -0.11
C PRO A 366 -2.39 -1.01 -0.19
N VAL A 367 -2.62 -1.62 -1.36
CA VAL A 367 -2.51 -3.09 -1.54
C VAL A 367 -1.55 -3.48 -2.68
N GLY A 368 -2.01 -3.39 -3.93
CA GLY A 368 -1.32 -3.89 -5.11
C GLY A 368 -0.66 -2.78 -5.89
N LEU A 369 0.42 -3.11 -6.60
CA LEU A 369 1.27 -2.17 -7.33
C LEU A 369 1.37 -2.56 -8.80
N LEU A 370 1.37 -1.59 -9.71
CA LEU A 370 1.67 -1.83 -11.14
C LEU A 370 2.45 -0.65 -11.72
N VAL A 371 3.66 -0.91 -12.22
CA VAL A 371 4.38 0.08 -13.04
C VAL A 371 3.75 0.07 -14.43
N LEU A 372 3.21 1.21 -14.84
CA LEU A 372 2.61 1.39 -16.16
C LEU A 372 3.68 1.59 -17.24
N LYS A 373 3.26 1.44 -18.49
CA LYS A 373 4.13 1.58 -19.67
C LYS A 373 4.69 2.98 -19.87
N ASP A 374 3.95 4.01 -19.48
CA ASP A 374 4.42 5.40 -19.45
C ASP A 374 5.48 5.65 -18.36
N GLY A 375 5.65 4.70 -17.43
CA GLY A 375 6.56 4.74 -16.29
C GLY A 375 5.97 5.31 -15.02
N SER A 376 4.68 5.64 -14.99
CA SER A 376 3.96 5.95 -13.75
C SER A 376 3.71 4.68 -12.92
N LEU A 377 3.38 4.85 -11.63
CA LEU A 377 3.08 3.74 -10.72
C LEU A 377 1.60 3.81 -10.31
N LEU A 378 0.82 2.77 -10.62
CA LEU A 378 -0.48 2.57 -9.99
C LEU A 378 -0.34 1.90 -8.63
N PHE A 379 -1.21 2.28 -7.70
CA PHE A 379 -1.53 1.46 -6.53
C PHE A 379 -3.04 1.41 -6.27
N THR A 380 -3.52 0.24 -5.84
CA THR A 380 -4.89 0.07 -5.34
C THR A 380 -4.97 0.44 -3.86
N GLU A 381 -6.16 0.84 -3.41
CA GLU A 381 -6.53 0.77 -2.00
C GLU A 381 -7.95 0.22 -1.82
N ASP A 382 -8.12 -0.64 -0.82
CA ASP A 382 -9.34 -1.43 -0.62
C ASP A 382 -10.33 -0.84 0.41
N GLY A 383 -9.98 0.27 1.07
CA GLY A 383 -10.86 0.93 2.05
C GLY A 383 -11.95 1.78 1.38
N ASN A 384 -11.56 2.64 0.44
CA ASN A 384 -12.46 3.53 -0.30
C ASN A 384 -12.61 3.14 -1.79
N ASN A 385 -12.11 1.97 -2.18
CA ASN A 385 -12.30 1.34 -3.50
C ASN A 385 -11.70 2.12 -4.68
N ARG A 386 -10.47 2.61 -4.52
CA ARG A 386 -9.80 3.45 -5.51
C ARG A 386 -8.53 2.81 -6.08
N ILE A 387 -8.17 3.27 -7.26
CA ILE A 387 -6.81 3.18 -7.79
C ILE A 387 -6.25 4.59 -7.85
N TYR A 388 -5.01 4.77 -7.43
CA TYR A 388 -4.25 6.00 -7.54
C TYR A 388 -3.09 5.81 -8.53
N GLN A 389 -2.72 6.89 -9.23
CA GLN A 389 -1.56 6.95 -10.10
C GLN A 389 -0.53 7.94 -9.53
N VAL A 390 0.72 7.50 -9.42
CA VAL A 390 1.88 8.32 -9.10
C VAL A 390 2.63 8.64 -10.38
N GLN A 391 2.65 9.91 -10.78
CA GLN A 391 3.36 10.40 -11.97
C GLN A 391 4.52 11.29 -11.54
N TYR A 392 5.68 11.14 -12.19
CA TYR A 392 6.77 12.11 -12.09
C TYR A 392 6.65 13.14 -13.21
N SER A 393 6.81 14.40 -12.87
CA SER A 393 6.89 15.50 -13.84
C SER A 393 7.97 16.46 -13.39
N GLN A 394 9.01 16.61 -14.22
CA GLN A 394 9.97 17.69 -14.02
C GLN A 394 9.26 19.02 -14.27
N THR A 395 8.70 19.62 -13.22
CA THR A 395 8.48 21.07 -13.21
C THR A 395 9.84 21.70 -13.44
N PRO A 396 10.06 22.47 -14.53
CA PRO A 396 11.34 23.12 -14.73
C PRO A 396 11.60 24.04 -13.54
N VAL A 397 12.63 23.72 -12.74
CA VAL A 397 13.09 24.62 -11.69
C VAL A 397 13.62 25.85 -12.39
N THR A 398 12.75 26.84 -12.54
CA THR A 398 13.11 28.16 -13.03
C THR A 398 13.92 28.79 -11.91
N THR A 399 15.22 28.55 -11.94
CA THR A 399 16.21 29.25 -11.10
C THR A 399 16.21 30.70 -11.54
N THR A 400 15.23 31.46 -11.01
CA THR A 400 15.21 32.91 -11.07
C THR A 400 16.37 33.42 -10.23
N THR A 401 17.55 33.43 -10.84
CA THR A 401 18.70 34.21 -10.38
C THR A 401 18.29 35.67 -10.46
N SER A 402 17.73 36.18 -9.36
CA SER A 402 17.50 37.61 -9.19
C SER A 402 18.80 38.33 -9.52
N PRO A 403 18.81 39.27 -10.48
CA PRO A 403 20.03 40.00 -10.80
C PRO A 403 20.42 40.82 -9.58
N THR A 404 21.52 40.43 -8.92
CA THR A 404 22.08 41.19 -7.80
C THR A 404 22.39 42.59 -8.28
N THR A 405 21.66 43.57 -7.75
CA THR A 405 21.81 44.98 -8.12
C THR A 405 23.22 45.44 -7.76
N ALA A 406 24.05 45.63 -8.79
CA ALA A 406 25.38 46.21 -8.63
C ALA A 406 25.26 47.69 -8.24
N SER A 407 25.19 47.97 -6.93
CA SER A 407 25.32 49.33 -6.40
C SER A 407 26.80 49.70 -6.33
N ALA A 408 27.23 50.55 -7.25
CA ALA A 408 28.58 51.10 -7.22
C ALA A 408 28.71 52.11 -6.08
N SER A 409 29.71 51.92 -5.21
CA SER A 409 30.12 52.92 -4.23
C SER A 409 31.64 53.11 -4.28
N SER A 410 32.05 54.25 -4.82
CA SER A 410 33.33 54.88 -4.48
C SER A 410 33.10 55.64 -3.17
N THR A 411 34.02 55.70 -2.20
CA THR A 411 35.26 56.50 -2.26
C THR A 411 36.12 56.22 -1.01
N THR A 412 37.45 56.20 -1.16
CA THR A 412 38.52 56.46 -0.15
C THR A 412 38.41 56.00 1.32
N SER A 413 39.44 55.26 1.76
CA SER A 413 39.87 55.16 3.17
C SER A 413 40.30 56.52 3.75
N PRO A 414 40.35 56.65 5.09
CA PRO A 414 41.67 56.66 5.74
C PRO A 414 41.77 55.83 7.04
N THR A 415 42.99 55.83 7.59
CA THR A 415 43.56 54.92 8.59
C THR A 415 43.32 55.34 10.06
N THR A 416 43.48 54.37 10.98
CA THR A 416 44.05 54.49 12.36
C THR A 416 43.09 54.41 13.57
N ALA A 417 43.61 53.79 14.66
CA ALA A 417 43.27 53.94 16.10
C ALA A 417 42.34 52.89 16.79
N THR A 418 42.97 51.81 17.27
CA THR A 418 43.18 51.46 18.71
C THR A 418 42.01 51.48 19.74
N ALA A 419 41.89 50.33 20.44
CA ALA A 419 41.50 50.09 21.85
C ALA A 419 40.03 49.77 22.28
N SER A 420 39.91 48.57 22.87
CA SER A 420 39.32 48.25 24.20
C SER A 420 37.80 48.19 24.46
N SER A 421 37.34 46.94 24.66
CA SER A 421 36.49 46.43 25.77
C SER A 421 35.27 47.24 26.29
N THR A 422 34.10 46.58 26.36
CA THR A 422 33.41 46.31 27.66
C THR A 422 32.31 45.26 27.56
N THR A 423 32.02 44.63 28.71
CA THR A 423 31.03 43.57 28.95
C THR A 423 29.65 44.15 29.30
N ALA A 424 28.56 43.45 28.97
CA ALA A 424 27.30 43.56 29.72
C ALA A 424 26.48 42.25 29.68
N THR A 425 25.88 41.88 30.82
CA THR A 425 25.08 40.67 31.04
C THR A 425 23.88 41.03 31.92
N ALA A 426 22.66 40.59 31.56
CA ALA A 426 21.48 40.35 32.43
C ALA A 426 20.29 39.92 31.53
N SER A 427 19.39 38.98 31.81
CA SER A 427 18.88 38.27 33.00
C SER A 427 17.43 38.65 33.39
N SER A 428 16.50 37.75 33.04
CA SER A 428 15.37 37.21 33.85
C SER A 428 14.59 38.07 34.86
N THR A 429 13.25 38.05 34.76
CA THR A 429 12.23 37.74 35.82
C THR A 429 10.84 37.76 35.15
N THR A 430 9.83 36.89 35.35
CA THR A 430 9.32 36.03 36.44
C THR A 430 8.32 36.72 37.41
N THR A 431 7.03 36.44 37.23
CA THR A 431 5.91 36.41 38.22
C THR A 431 4.75 35.64 37.58
N THR A 432 4.24 34.46 38.00
CA THR A 432 3.65 33.98 39.28
C THR A 432 2.37 34.68 39.76
N SER A 433 1.21 34.01 39.59
CA SER A 433 0.23 33.77 40.67
C SER A 433 -0.94 32.88 40.20
N ASN A 434 -1.34 31.92 41.03
CA ASN A 434 -2.58 31.11 40.94
C ASN A 434 -3.36 31.31 42.25
N PRO A 435 -4.71 31.17 42.30
CA PRO A 435 -5.23 30.11 43.17
C PRO A 435 -6.61 29.47 42.79
N THR A 436 -6.62 28.13 42.75
CA THR A 436 -7.35 27.22 43.68
C THR A 436 -8.91 27.17 43.75
N THR A 437 -9.44 25.95 43.49
CA THR A 437 -10.68 25.27 43.98
C THR A 437 -12.10 25.76 43.65
N THR A 438 -12.94 24.84 43.14
CA THR A 438 -13.91 24.08 43.97
C THR A 438 -14.55 22.91 43.19
N SER A 439 -15.08 21.92 43.93
CA SER A 439 -15.72 20.68 43.43
C SER A 439 -17.24 20.69 43.60
N GLY A 440 -17.99 19.99 42.72
CA GLY A 440 -19.42 19.78 42.88
C GLY A 440 -19.90 18.48 42.25
N SER A 441 -20.56 17.63 43.03
CA SER A 441 -21.14 16.34 42.63
C SER A 441 -22.67 16.37 42.73
N GLY A 442 -23.39 15.67 41.85
CA GLY A 442 -24.82 15.44 42.01
C GLY A 442 -25.44 14.68 40.85
N ALA A 443 -26.04 13.51 41.14
CA ALA A 443 -26.89 12.76 40.22
C ALA A 443 -28.35 12.91 40.63
N ASP A 444 -29.30 12.80 39.69
CA ASP A 444 -30.46 11.89 39.87
C ASP A 444 -31.31 11.74 38.59
N ALA A 445 -32.15 10.69 38.58
CA ALA A 445 -32.80 10.13 37.38
C ALA A 445 -34.32 10.41 37.26
N LYS A 446 -34.90 10.15 36.07
CA LYS A 446 -36.22 9.47 35.90
C LYS A 446 -36.65 9.18 34.44
N THR A 447 -36.62 7.88 34.10
CA THR A 447 -37.66 7.03 33.46
C THR A 447 -38.76 7.60 32.54
N ALA A 448 -38.84 7.07 31.30
CA ALA A 448 -40.03 6.47 30.60
C ALA A 448 -39.87 6.53 29.06
N ILE A 449 -39.45 5.47 28.37
CA ILE A 449 -40.30 4.46 27.71
C ILE A 449 -41.47 5.03 26.89
N PHE A 450 -41.33 5.03 25.55
CA PHE A 450 -42.39 4.59 24.63
C PHE A 450 -41.78 4.11 23.30
N THR A 451 -42.34 3.04 22.73
CA THR A 451 -41.84 2.37 21.52
C THR A 451 -42.93 2.35 20.45
N PHE A 452 -42.63 2.66 19.18
CA PHE A 452 -42.98 1.88 17.96
C PHE A 452 -42.88 2.71 16.65
N PHE A 453 -42.19 2.11 15.68
CA PHE A 453 -42.34 2.20 14.21
C PHE A 453 -43.13 3.35 13.55
N CYS A 454 -42.50 3.97 12.55
CA CYS A 454 -43.11 4.02 11.21
C CYS A 454 -42.04 4.06 10.10
N SER A 455 -42.40 3.55 8.92
CA SER A 455 -41.54 3.43 7.75
C SER A 455 -42.25 3.88 6.47
N LEU A 456 -41.44 4.30 5.49
CA LEU A 456 -41.77 4.46 4.07
C LEU A 456 -42.65 5.66 3.63
N PHE A 457 -42.47 6.00 2.34
CA PHE A 457 -43.14 7.01 1.51
C PHE A 457 -42.88 8.50 1.78
N LEU A 458 -42.13 9.13 0.86
CA LEU A 458 -42.80 9.84 -0.24
C LEU A 458 -41.91 9.91 -1.49
N SER A 459 -42.49 9.58 -2.65
CA SER A 459 -41.89 9.76 -3.98
C SER A 459 -42.92 10.45 -4.88
N PHE A 460 -42.43 11.19 -5.88
CA PHE A 460 -43.20 11.91 -6.92
C PHE A 460 -44.07 13.10 -6.45
N TRP A 461 -43.75 14.29 -6.97
CA TRP A 461 -44.56 14.96 -8.02
C TRP A 461 -43.88 16.25 -8.50
N CYS A 462 -43.59 16.37 -9.80
CA CYS A 462 -43.79 17.59 -10.59
C CYS A 462 -43.36 17.36 -12.04
N LEU A 463 -44.33 17.24 -12.95
CA LEU A 463 -44.11 17.41 -14.38
C LEU A 463 -45.36 18.02 -15.05
N GLY A 464 -45.20 19.20 -15.64
CA GLY A 464 -46.05 19.69 -16.74
C GLY A 464 -47.32 20.51 -16.40
N PHE A 465 -47.66 21.37 -17.38
CA PHE A 465 -48.85 22.23 -17.50
C PHE A 465 -48.92 23.46 -16.56
N PHE A 466 -49.27 24.68 -17.01
CA PHE A 466 -49.85 25.14 -18.28
C PHE A 466 -49.23 26.48 -18.75
N THR A 467 -49.21 26.73 -20.06
CA THR A 467 -48.94 28.06 -20.65
C THR A 467 -50.11 28.55 -21.50
N ALA A 468 -50.36 29.86 -21.43
CA ALA A 468 -51.06 30.72 -22.40
C ALA A 468 -52.52 30.44 -22.80
N ILE A 469 -53.44 31.30 -22.30
CA ILE A 469 -54.47 31.96 -23.13
C ILE A 469 -54.58 33.42 -22.68
N PHE A 470 -54.18 34.37 -23.54
CA PHE A 470 -54.80 35.69 -23.75
C PHE A 470 -54.22 36.28 -25.05
N SER A 471 -55.11 36.91 -25.85
CA SER A 471 -54.95 37.37 -27.24
C SER A 471 -54.59 36.29 -28.28
#